data_AF-A0A315EPD6-F1
#
_entry.id   AF-A0A315EPD6-F1
#
_cell.length_a   1.000
_cell.length_b   1.000
_cell.length_c   1.000
_cell.angle_alpha   90.00
_cell.angle_beta   90.00
_cell.angle_gamma   90.00
#
_symmetry.space_group_name_H-M   'P 1'
#
loop_
_entity.id
_entity.type
_entity.pdbx_description
1 polymer ?
#
loop_
_entity_poly.entity_id
_entity_poly.type
_entity_poly.pdbx_seq_one_letter_code
_entity_poly.pdbx_strand_id
1 'polypeptide(L)' 'MKYLVLLLIVLAGIWWIRQQRKPDQPSSKKSGPQVMVPCAHCGTHVPEDDAIRGSHGLYCSAAHRDSHEG' A
#
# COMPACT_ATOMS: atom_id res chain seq x y z
N MET A 1 19.66 21.72 16.50
CA MET A 1 20.23 20.46 15.94
C MET A 1 19.29 19.26 16.07
N LYS A 2 18.69 18.97 17.24
CA LYS A 2 17.78 17.81 17.40
C LYS A 2 16.57 17.80 16.44
N TYR A 3 16.05 18.99 16.11
CA TYR A 3 14.84 19.13 15.29
C TYR A 3 15.09 18.88 13.80
N LEU A 4 16.32 19.07 13.31
CA LEU A 4 16.66 18.79 11.92
C LEU A 4 16.65 17.28 11.64
N VAL A 5 17.15 16.49 12.61
CA VAL A 5 17.12 15.03 12.53
C VAL A 5 15.67 14.52 12.57
N LEU A 6 14.84 15.06 13.48
CA LEU A 6 13.42 14.70 13.53
C LEU A 6 12.68 15.05 12.24
N LEU A 7 12.93 16.22 11.67
CA LEU A 7 12.30 16.67 10.43
C LEU A 7 12.66 15.74 9.26
N LEU A 8 13.92 15.32 9.16
CA LEU A 8 14.35 14.36 8.15
C LEU A 8 13.69 12.98 8.32
N ILE A 9 13.55 12.48 9.54
CA ILE A 9 12.88 11.20 9.81
C ILE A 9 11.40 11.28 9.42
N VAL A 10 10.71 12.37 9.77
CA VAL A 10 9.30 12.56 9.42
C VAL A 10 9.11 12.66 7.91
N LEU A 11 9.96 13.43 7.21
CA LEU A 11 9.92 13.52 5.76
C LEU A 11 10.19 12.18 5.09
N ALA A 12 11.17 11.41 5.58
CA ALA A 12 11.46 10.08 5.05
C ALA A 12 10.30 9.11 5.26
N GLY A 13 9.65 9.12 6.43
CA GLY A 13 8.47 8.31 6.70
C GLY A 13 7.29 8.67 5.79
N ILE A 14 6.99 9.96 5.64
CA ILE A 14 5.91 10.44 4.75
C ILE A 14 6.20 10.08 3.29
N TRP A 15 7.47 10.22 2.85
CA TRP A 15 7.87 9.88 1.49
C TRP A 15 7.78 8.37 1.24
N TRP A 16 8.16 7.54 2.21
CA TRP A 16 8.02 6.09 2.13
C TRP A 16 6.55 5.67 2.03
N ILE A 17 5.67 6.28 2.83
CA ILE A 17 4.21 6.06 2.77
C ILE A 17 3.65 6.51 1.42
N ARG A 18 4.08 7.67 0.89
CA ARG A 18 3.68 8.14 -0.44
C ARG A 18 4.21 7.25 -1.56
N GLN A 19 5.42 6.72 -1.44
CA GLN A 19 6.02 5.83 -2.43
C GLN A 19 5.34 4.46 -2.45
N GLN A 20 4.83 4.01 -1.30
CA GLN A 20 3.97 2.83 -1.19
C GLN A 20 2.57 3.05 -1.78
N ARG A 21 2.11 4.31 -1.92
CA ARG A 21 1.01 4.61 -2.83
C ARG A 21 1.56 4.53 -4.25
N LYS A 22 1.51 3.34 -4.85
CA LYS A 22 1.65 3.24 -6.31
C LYS A 22 0.64 4.24 -6.90
N PRO A 23 1.07 5.21 -7.72
CA PRO A 23 0.11 6.06 -8.41
C PRO A 23 -0.77 5.11 -9.20
N ASP A 24 -2.09 5.22 -9.03
CA ASP A 24 -3.08 4.58 -9.88
C ASP A 24 -2.60 4.78 -11.32
N GLN A 25 -1.99 3.75 -11.89
CA GLN A 25 -1.88 3.71 -13.34
C GLN A 25 -3.35 3.64 -13.75
N PRO A 26 -3.88 4.60 -14.52
CA PRO A 26 -5.26 4.52 -14.95
C PRO A 26 -5.35 3.25 -15.78
N SER A 27 -5.76 2.17 -15.14
CA SER A 27 -5.93 0.88 -15.77
C SER A 27 -6.93 1.14 -16.87
N SER A 28 -6.43 1.04 -18.09
CA SER A 28 -7.20 1.24 -19.30
C SER A 28 -8.50 0.48 -19.15
N LYS A 29 -9.59 1.24 -19.02
CA LYS A 29 -10.98 0.83 -18.82
C LYS A 29 -11.23 -0.62 -19.27
N LYS A 30 -11.21 -1.57 -18.33
CA LYS A 30 -12.06 -2.75 -18.42
C LYS A 30 -13.32 -2.43 -17.63
N SER A 31 -14.39 -2.10 -18.35
CA SER A 31 -15.73 -1.76 -17.82
C SER A 31 -16.45 -2.99 -17.23
N GLY A 32 -15.79 -3.72 -16.32
CA GLY A 32 -16.38 -4.83 -15.58
C GLY A 32 -16.49 -4.49 -14.09
N PRO A 33 -17.39 -5.14 -13.33
CA PRO A 33 -17.41 -5.03 -11.88
C PRO A 33 -16.06 -5.48 -11.32
N GLN A 34 -15.34 -4.57 -10.66
CA GLN A 34 -14.10 -4.91 -9.96
C GLN A 34 -14.45 -5.32 -8.53
N VAL A 35 -14.02 -6.52 -8.12
CA VAL A 35 -14.18 -6.99 -6.74
C VAL A 35 -13.22 -6.19 -5.87
N MET A 36 -13.75 -5.50 -4.86
CA MET A 36 -12.94 -4.74 -3.90
C MET A 36 -12.69 -5.61 -2.68
N VAL A 37 -11.42 -5.77 -2.30
CA VAL A 37 -11.00 -6.59 -1.16
C VAL A 37 -10.28 -5.73 -0.11
N PRO A 38 -10.49 -5.97 1.19
CA PRO A 38 -9.79 -5.26 2.24
C PRO A 38 -8.36 -5.79 2.42
N CYS A 39 -7.41 -4.88 2.59
CA CYS A 39 -6.03 -5.21 2.96
C CYS A 39 -5.99 -5.77 4.39
N ALA A 40 -5.38 -6.94 4.58
CA ALA A 40 -5.30 -7.60 5.90
C ALA A 40 -4.47 -6.80 6.93
N HIS A 41 -3.54 -5.94 6.49
CA HIS A 41 -2.68 -5.16 7.40
C HIS A 41 -3.30 -3.80 7.77
N CYS A 42 -3.87 -3.06 6.81
CA CYS A 42 -4.33 -1.67 7.03
C CYS A 42 -5.84 -1.46 6.83
N GLY A 43 -6.59 -2.49 6.41
CA GLY A 43 -8.04 -2.43 6.18
C GLY A 43 -8.47 -1.64 4.95
N THR A 44 -7.54 -1.07 4.19
CA THR A 44 -7.85 -0.30 2.97
C THR A 44 -8.43 -1.22 1.89
N HIS A 45 -9.54 -0.81 1.27
CA HIS A 45 -10.12 -1.53 0.15
C HIS A 45 -9.31 -1.26 -1.12
N VAL A 46 -8.86 -2.33 -1.77
CA VAL A 46 -8.11 -2.32 -3.02
C VAL A 46 -8.82 -3.25 -4.02
N PRO A 47 -8.79 -2.96 -5.33
CA PRO A 47 -9.30 -3.90 -6.34
C PRO A 47 -8.56 -5.24 -6.24
N GLU A 48 -9.27 -6.36 -6.37
CA GLU A 48 -8.67 -7.70 -6.30
C GLU A 48 -7.58 -7.91 -7.36
N ASP A 49 -7.75 -7.34 -8.56
CA ASP A 49 -6.77 -7.36 -9.64
C ASP A 49 -5.43 -6.70 -9.25
N ASP A 50 -5.47 -5.67 -8.41
CA ASP A 50 -4.29 -4.93 -7.93
C ASP A 50 -3.80 -5.41 -6.55
N ALA A 51 -4.56 -6.28 -5.89
CA ALA A 51 -4.23 -6.79 -4.56
C ALA A 51 -3.11 -7.82 -4.64
N ILE A 52 -2.09 -7.67 -3.78
CA ILE A 52 -1.02 -8.65 -3.65
C ILE A 52 -1.49 -9.75 -2.72
N ARG A 53 -1.55 -10.98 -3.24
CA ARG A 53 -1.81 -12.18 -2.44
C ARG A 53 -0.58 -12.53 -1.62
N GLY A 54 -0.78 -12.73 -0.31
CA GLY A 54 0.21 -13.34 0.57
C GLY A 54 -0.36 -14.57 1.28
N SER A 55 0.42 -15.16 2.17
CA SER A 55 0.06 -16.34 2.96
C SER A 55 -1.09 -16.10 3.95
N HIS A 56 -1.18 -14.90 4.54
CA HIS A 56 -2.19 -14.57 5.56
C HIS A 56 -3.37 -13.74 5.03
N GLY A 57 -3.32 -13.28 3.77
CA GLY A 57 -4.42 -12.51 3.19
C GLY A 57 -4.05 -11.76 1.91
N LEU A 58 -4.89 -10.79 1.56
CA LEU A 58 -4.65 -9.85 0.46
C LEU A 58 -4.12 -8.53 1.01
N TYR A 59 -3.19 -7.90 0.30
CA TYR A 59 -2.53 -6.67 0.72
C TYR A 59 -2.50 -5.63 -0.38
N CYS A 60 -2.57 -4.36 -0.01
CA CYS A 60 -2.44 -3.26 -0.96
C CYS A 60 -0.99 -3.02 -1.44
N SER A 61 0.01 -3.61 -0.79
CA SER A 61 1.42 -3.48 -1.18
C SER A 61 2.26 -4.65 -0.66
N ALA A 62 3.42 -4.89 -1.29
CA ALA A 62 4.35 -5.94 -0.88
C ALA A 62 4.92 -5.65 0.52
N ALA A 63 5.17 -4.38 0.84
CA ALA A 63 5.64 -3.99 2.17
C ALA A 63 4.64 -4.35 3.28
N HIS A 64 3.33 -4.18 3.03
CA HIS A 64 2.30 -4.60 4.00
C HIS A 64 2.19 -6.12 4.11
N ARG A 65 2.34 -6.84 3.01
CA ARG A 65 2.45 -8.31 3.04
C ARG A 65 3.65 -8.71 3.88
N ASP A 66 4.83 -8.22 3.56
CA ASP A 66 6.08 -8.59 4.22
C ASP A 66 6.11 -8.18 5.71
N SER A 67 5.43 -7.08 6.08
CA SER A 67 5.30 -6.66 7.50
C SER A 67 4.27 -7.47 8.30
N HIS A 68 3.33 -8.12 7.62
CA HIS A 68 2.30 -8.94 8.26
C HIS A 68 2.66 -10.43 8.25
N GLU A 69 3.52 -10.86 7.34
CA GLU A 69 3.93 -12.26 7.13
C GLU A 69 5.37 -12.57 7.58
N GLY A 70 6.19 -11.53 7.79
CA GLY A 70 7.54 -11.63 8.38
C GLY A 70 7.54 -11.33 9.86
#